data_AF-A0A1X0QV86-F1
#
_entry.id   AF-A0A1X0QV86-F1
#
_cell.length_a   1.000
_cell.length_b   1.000
_cell.length_c   1.000
_cell.angle_alpha   90.00
_cell.angle_beta   90.00
_cell.angle_gamma   90.00
#
_symmetry.space_group_name_H-M   'P 1'
#
loop_
_entity.id
_entity.type
_entity.pdbx_description
1 polymer ?
#
loop_
_entity_poly.entity_id
_entity_poly.type
_entity_poly.pdbx_seq_one_letter_code
_entity_poly.pdbx_strand_id
1 'polypeptide(L)'
;MPTIDSIEIASKELETILTSYMQKKINGTLGDYDADEYEQIQNCLDRLKDLQANSYISMRDSKQSTSDAKDHMDKKQVELQDVMYEKRHILEEIVQCREFRSVYQDVELIPIEEFQSKAGPEYLIDSDNPHQLMINRLKYELVVRAELKEQKEVLEQRKVQLIKENIKVQRKVDQFDKLLDDFVESTGPVVEALTAEEKVNMVTEQEPTVETVDAMDTTG
;
A
#
# COMPACT_ATOMS: atom_id res chain seq x y z
N MET A 1 -64.72 4.82 20.41
CA MET A 1 -64.55 6.19 19.90
C MET A 1 -65.93 6.84 19.87
N PRO A 2 -66.14 8.01 20.49
CA PRO A 2 -67.36 8.78 20.25
C PRO A 2 -67.45 9.02 18.75
N THR A 3 -68.46 8.44 18.11
CA THR A 3 -68.65 8.61 16.67
C THR A 3 -69.21 10.00 16.43
N ILE A 4 -68.90 10.60 15.29
CA ILE A 4 -69.50 11.87 14.86
C ILE A 4 -71.04 11.77 14.98
N ASP A 5 -71.59 10.61 14.64
CA ASP A 5 -73.00 10.25 14.81
C ASP A 5 -73.51 10.45 16.24
N SER A 6 -72.74 10.10 17.28
CA SER A 6 -73.16 10.27 18.68
C SER A 6 -73.23 11.74 19.10
N ILE A 7 -72.33 12.58 18.58
CA ILE A 7 -72.36 14.03 18.79
C ILE A 7 -73.52 14.65 18.01
N GLU A 8 -73.74 14.19 16.78
CA GLU A 8 -74.85 14.64 15.93
C GLU A 8 -76.22 14.32 16.56
N ILE A 9 -76.39 13.10 17.10
CA ILE A 9 -77.60 12.68 17.81
C ILE A 9 -77.82 13.55 19.06
N ALA A 10 -76.79 13.76 19.89
CA ALA A 10 -76.88 14.58 21.09
C ALA A 10 -77.18 16.05 20.80
N SER A 11 -76.61 16.59 19.72
CA SER A 11 -76.88 17.95 19.27
C SER A 11 -78.32 18.11 18.76
N LYS A 12 -78.82 17.15 17.97
CA LYS A 12 -80.20 17.18 17.45
C LYS A 12 -81.24 17.02 18.55
N GLU A 13 -80.98 16.17 19.54
CA GLU A 13 -81.83 16.04 20.73
C GLU A 13 -81.92 17.37 21.50
N LEU A 14 -80.77 18.01 21.77
CA LEU A 14 -80.73 19.32 22.44
C LEU A 14 -81.46 20.39 21.63
N GLU A 15 -81.25 20.44 20.31
CA GLU A 15 -81.95 21.36 19.41
C GLU A 15 -83.47 21.16 19.47
N THR A 16 -83.93 19.90 19.49
CA THR A 16 -85.36 19.57 19.56
C THR A 16 -85.97 20.04 20.89
N ILE A 17 -85.29 19.78 22.01
CA ILE A 17 -85.73 20.18 23.35
C ILE A 17 -85.78 21.71 23.48
N LEU A 18 -84.73 22.42 23.05
CA LEU A 18 -84.69 23.89 23.07
C LEU A 18 -85.73 24.52 22.15
N THR A 19 -85.97 23.94 20.97
CA THR A 19 -86.99 24.43 20.03
C THR A 19 -88.39 24.30 20.62
N SER A 20 -88.69 23.15 21.24
CA SER A 20 -89.94 22.92 21.97
C SER A 20 -90.15 23.92 23.11
N TYR A 21 -89.11 24.15 23.93
CA TYR A 21 -89.13 25.13 25.02
C TYR A 21 -89.43 26.55 24.51
N MET A 22 -88.76 26.97 23.43
CA MET A 22 -88.99 28.29 22.80
C MET A 22 -90.40 28.41 22.22
N GLN A 23 -90.94 27.36 21.60
CA GLN A 23 -92.31 27.35 21.11
C GLN A 23 -93.34 27.48 22.25
N LYS A 24 -93.14 26.77 23.37
CA LYS A 24 -93.99 26.90 24.57
C LYS A 24 -93.96 28.33 25.14
N LYS A 25 -92.79 28.96 25.12
CA LYS A 25 -92.60 30.37 25.54
C LYS A 25 -93.33 31.35 24.62
N ILE A 26 -93.27 31.16 23.30
CA ILE A 26 -93.96 32.00 22.31
C ILE A 26 -95.48 31.87 22.43
N ASN A 27 -95.98 30.64 22.63
CA ASN A 27 -97.41 30.35 22.71
C ASN A 27 -98.04 30.70 24.06
N GLY A 28 -97.25 31.20 25.04
CA GLY A 28 -97.74 31.56 26.37
C GLY A 28 -98.17 30.38 27.25
N THR A 29 -97.86 29.15 26.82
CA THR A 29 -98.16 27.89 27.53
C THR A 29 -97.02 27.43 28.44
N LEU A 30 -96.04 28.30 28.71
CA LEU A 30 -94.91 28.00 29.58
C LEU A 30 -95.37 28.11 31.05
N GLY A 31 -95.23 27.02 31.81
CA GLY A 31 -95.50 27.02 33.25
C GLY A 31 -94.45 27.79 34.05
N ASP A 32 -94.76 28.13 35.30
CA ASP A 32 -93.92 28.98 36.18
C ASP A 32 -92.55 28.34 36.51
N TYR A 33 -92.44 27.00 36.48
CA TYR A 33 -91.19 26.23 36.61
C TYR A 33 -91.45 24.74 36.27
N ASP A 34 -90.71 24.17 35.32
CA ASP A 34 -90.74 22.73 35.00
C ASP A 34 -89.35 22.11 35.26
N ALA A 35 -89.18 21.48 36.43
CA ALA A 35 -87.91 20.92 36.87
C ALA A 35 -87.41 19.81 35.92
N ASP A 36 -88.32 19.05 35.33
CA ASP A 36 -88.00 17.90 34.48
C ASP A 36 -87.41 18.35 33.14
N GLU A 37 -87.87 19.49 32.59
CA GLU A 37 -87.33 20.08 31.36
C GLU A 37 -85.90 20.63 31.56
N TYR A 38 -85.65 21.28 32.70
CA TYR A 38 -84.30 21.76 33.04
C TYR A 38 -83.32 20.60 33.25
N GLU A 39 -83.76 19.52 33.90
CA GLU A 39 -82.94 18.32 34.11
C GLU A 39 -82.60 17.64 32.77
N GLN A 40 -83.56 17.56 31.84
CA GLN A 40 -83.32 17.01 30.49
C GLN A 40 -82.31 17.83 29.69
N ILE A 41 -82.42 19.17 29.71
CA ILE A 41 -81.45 20.06 29.04
C ILE A 41 -80.06 19.88 29.66
N GLN A 42 -79.98 19.84 30.99
CA GLN A 42 -78.72 19.69 31.70
C GLN A 42 -78.05 18.34 31.37
N ASN A 43 -78.82 17.25 31.34
CA ASN A 43 -78.34 15.92 30.97
C ASN A 43 -77.81 15.86 29.52
N CYS A 44 -78.51 16.50 28.56
CA CYS A 44 -78.03 16.60 27.18
C CYS A 44 -76.73 17.42 27.08
N LEU A 45 -76.62 18.52 27.82
CA LEU A 45 -75.41 19.34 27.87
C LEU A 45 -74.22 18.59 28.48
N ASP A 46 -74.44 17.86 29.57
CA ASP A 46 -73.37 17.10 30.22
C ASP A 46 -72.93 15.92 29.32
N ARG A 47 -73.87 15.26 28.63
CA ARG A 47 -73.54 14.26 27.59
C ARG A 47 -72.66 14.83 26.46
N LEU A 48 -72.95 16.05 25.99
CA LEU A 48 -72.14 16.71 24.97
C LEU A 48 -70.74 17.07 25.47
N LYS A 49 -70.62 17.56 26.71
CA LYS A 49 -69.32 17.84 27.33
C LYS A 49 -68.48 16.57 27.49
N ASP A 50 -69.10 15.46 27.88
CA ASP A 50 -68.43 14.17 28.00
C ASP A 50 -67.94 13.66 26.64
N LEU A 51 -68.77 13.75 25.59
CA LEU A 51 -68.37 13.40 24.23
C LEU A 51 -67.21 14.28 23.73
N GLN A 52 -67.24 15.58 24.03
CA GLN A 52 -66.16 16.51 23.71
C GLN A 52 -64.87 16.13 24.44
N ALA A 53 -64.93 15.89 25.75
CA ALA A 53 -63.77 15.48 26.55
C ALA A 53 -63.17 14.17 26.04
N ASN A 54 -64.00 13.17 25.75
CA ASN A 54 -63.58 11.89 25.19
C ASN A 54 -62.91 12.03 23.82
N SER A 55 -63.40 12.95 22.96
CA SER A 55 -62.77 13.26 21.67
C SER A 55 -61.38 13.88 21.84
N TYR A 56 -61.23 14.83 22.76
CA TYR A 56 -59.93 15.43 23.05
C TYR A 56 -58.93 14.43 23.62
N ILE A 57 -59.37 13.56 24.53
CA ILE A 57 -58.54 12.49 25.10
C ILE A 57 -58.08 11.55 23.98
N SER A 58 -59.00 11.07 23.16
CA SER A 58 -58.69 10.21 22.01
C SER A 58 -57.69 10.85 21.04
N MET A 59 -57.89 12.12 20.69
CA MET A 59 -56.95 12.86 19.82
C MET A 59 -55.57 12.96 20.47
N ARG A 60 -55.51 13.24 21.78
CA ARG A 60 -54.25 13.32 22.52
C ARG A 60 -53.55 11.98 22.55
N ASP A 61 -54.28 10.90 22.82
CA ASP A 61 -53.74 9.54 22.88
C ASP A 61 -53.24 9.07 21.52
N SER A 62 -53.96 9.38 20.44
CA SER A 62 -53.52 9.10 19.07
C SER A 62 -52.26 9.87 18.69
N LYS A 63 -52.16 11.15 19.08
CA LYS A 63 -50.95 11.97 18.89
C LYS A 63 -49.77 11.41 19.69
N GLN A 64 -50.00 11.03 20.94
CA GLN A 64 -48.97 10.46 21.79
C GLN A 64 -48.47 9.12 21.24
N SER A 65 -49.39 8.22 20.88
CA SER A 65 -49.05 6.92 20.28
C SER A 65 -48.24 7.08 18.99
N THR A 66 -48.59 8.06 18.15
CA THR A 66 -47.84 8.35 16.93
C THR A 66 -46.46 8.93 17.25
N SER A 67 -46.35 9.80 18.25
CA SER A 67 -45.07 10.35 18.71
C SER A 67 -44.16 9.24 19.26
N ASP A 68 -44.69 8.35 20.09
CA ASP A 68 -43.93 7.24 20.69
C ASP A 68 -43.44 6.27 19.60
N ALA A 69 -44.29 5.97 18.62
CA ALA A 69 -43.90 5.14 17.48
C ALA A 69 -42.80 5.79 16.63
N LYS A 70 -42.88 7.11 16.43
CA LYS A 70 -41.83 7.88 15.75
C LYS A 70 -40.52 7.86 16.53
N ASP A 71 -40.55 8.11 17.83
CA ASP A 71 -39.35 8.10 18.67
C ASP A 71 -38.69 6.71 18.70
N HIS A 72 -39.49 5.65 18.68
CA HIS A 72 -38.99 4.29 18.54
C HIS A 72 -38.33 4.05 17.17
N MET A 73 -38.94 4.51 16.08
CA MET A 73 -38.35 4.45 14.73
C MET A 73 -37.01 5.20 14.67
N ASP A 74 -36.96 6.41 15.22
CA ASP A 74 -35.76 7.25 15.23
C ASP A 74 -34.62 6.57 16.01
N LYS A 75 -34.91 5.94 17.14
CA LYS A 75 -33.93 5.11 17.87
C LYS A 75 -33.39 3.96 17.01
N LYS A 76 -34.27 3.24 16.30
CA LYS A 76 -33.85 2.17 15.39
C LYS A 76 -33.03 2.66 14.21
N GLN A 77 -33.30 3.87 13.72
CA GLN A 77 -32.49 4.48 12.68
C GLN A 77 -31.07 4.78 13.15
N VAL A 78 -30.91 5.25 14.39
CA VAL A 78 -29.58 5.46 14.99
C VAL A 78 -28.85 4.13 15.16
N GLU A 79 -29.49 3.10 15.72
CA GLU A 79 -28.90 1.76 15.85
C GLU A 79 -28.45 1.20 14.48
N LEU A 80 -29.26 1.40 13.44
CA LEU A 80 -28.91 0.99 12.08
C LEU A 80 -27.67 1.74 11.57
N GLN A 81 -27.58 3.04 11.82
CA GLN A 81 -26.43 3.85 11.42
C GLN A 81 -25.15 3.38 12.11
N ASP A 82 -25.21 3.03 13.40
CA ASP A 82 -24.08 2.50 14.16
C ASP A 82 -23.55 1.19 13.53
N VAL A 83 -24.45 0.24 13.23
CA VAL A 83 -24.07 -1.03 12.58
C VAL A 83 -23.53 -0.80 11.16
N MET A 84 -24.09 0.15 10.42
CA MET A 84 -23.59 0.49 9.08
C MET A 84 -22.18 1.10 9.13
N TYR A 85 -21.88 1.88 10.17
CA TYR A 85 -20.55 2.41 10.41
C TYR A 85 -19.58 1.29 10.75
N GLU A 86 -19.93 0.39 11.68
CA GLU A 86 -19.11 -0.76 12.05
C GLU A 86 -18.80 -1.65 10.83
N LYS A 87 -19.82 -1.97 10.03
CA LYS A 87 -19.65 -2.71 8.77
C LYS A 87 -18.64 -2.04 7.85
N ARG A 88 -18.75 -0.71 7.68
CA ARG A 88 -17.83 0.03 6.80
C ARG A 88 -16.40 -0.03 7.34
N HIS A 89 -16.22 0.19 8.64
CA HIS A 89 -14.92 0.15 9.28
C HIS A 89 -14.24 -1.22 9.10
N ILE A 90 -14.98 -2.32 9.36
CA ILE A 90 -14.46 -3.68 9.16
C ILE A 90 -14.11 -3.92 7.70
N LEU A 91 -14.91 -3.44 6.74
CA LEU A 91 -14.59 -3.58 5.32
C LEU A 91 -13.32 -2.81 4.93
N GLU A 92 -13.13 -1.60 5.44
CA GLU A 92 -11.91 -0.81 5.25
C GLU A 92 -10.69 -1.53 5.84
N GLU A 93 -10.81 -2.10 7.04
CA GLU A 93 -9.74 -2.88 7.67
C GLU A 93 -9.42 -4.16 6.87
N ILE A 94 -10.42 -4.87 6.36
CA ILE A 94 -10.22 -6.03 5.48
C ILE A 94 -9.44 -5.65 4.21
N VAL A 95 -9.77 -4.51 3.59
CA VAL A 95 -9.03 -4.02 2.42
C VAL A 95 -7.59 -3.73 2.81
N GLN A 96 -7.36 -3.02 3.91
CA GLN A 96 -6.02 -2.71 4.41
C GLN A 96 -5.21 -3.98 4.70
N CYS A 97 -5.81 -4.99 5.33
CA CYS A 97 -5.17 -6.28 5.58
C CYS A 97 -4.86 -7.05 4.29
N ARG A 98 -5.68 -6.91 3.23
CA ARG A 98 -5.44 -7.53 1.92
C ARG A 98 -4.38 -6.80 1.10
N GLU A 99 -4.29 -5.49 1.26
CA GLU A 99 -3.27 -4.65 0.64
C GLU A 99 -1.90 -4.81 1.31
N PHE A 100 -1.83 -5.49 2.46
CA PHE A 100 -0.58 -5.84 3.09
C PHE A 100 0.29 -6.69 2.15
N ARG A 101 1.30 -6.04 1.58
CA ARG A 101 2.36 -6.71 0.82
C ARG A 101 3.55 -6.92 1.75
N SER A 102 3.90 -8.18 1.94
CA SER A 102 5.11 -8.53 2.65
C SER A 102 6.31 -8.48 1.71
N VAL A 103 7.47 -8.07 2.23
CA VAL A 103 8.72 -7.91 1.47
C VAL A 103 9.10 -9.17 0.68
N TYR A 104 8.75 -10.37 1.16
CA TYR A 104 9.09 -11.62 0.46
C TYR A 104 8.39 -11.78 -0.90
N GLN A 105 7.30 -11.06 -1.17
CA GLN A 105 6.58 -11.13 -2.44
C GLN A 105 7.37 -10.52 -3.60
N ASP A 106 8.28 -9.59 -3.30
CA ASP A 106 9.12 -8.91 -4.31
C ASP A 106 10.51 -9.55 -4.43
N VAL A 107 10.83 -10.57 -3.64
CA VAL A 107 12.13 -11.23 -3.68
C VAL A 107 12.16 -12.25 -4.83
N GLU A 108 13.08 -12.05 -5.77
CA GLU A 108 13.42 -13.07 -6.77
C GLU A 108 13.98 -14.31 -6.05
N LEU A 109 13.25 -15.43 -6.14
CA LEU A 109 13.62 -16.71 -5.54
C LEU A 109 14.05 -17.68 -6.63
N ILE A 110 14.92 -18.63 -6.28
CA ILE A 110 15.29 -19.74 -7.16
C ILE A 110 14.02 -20.50 -7.61
N PRO A 111 13.90 -20.91 -8.89
CA PRO A 111 12.77 -21.70 -9.39
C PRO A 111 12.52 -22.96 -8.56
N ILE A 112 11.25 -23.40 -8.50
CA ILE A 112 10.85 -24.54 -7.66
C ILE A 112 11.59 -25.83 -8.05
N GLU A 113 11.80 -26.06 -9.34
CA GLU A 113 12.50 -27.23 -9.87
C GLU A 113 13.95 -27.29 -9.40
N GLU A 114 14.65 -26.14 -9.44
CA GLU A 114 16.02 -26.03 -8.95
C GLU A 114 16.09 -26.17 -7.43
N PHE A 115 15.13 -25.58 -6.71
CA PHE A 115 15.02 -25.73 -5.26
C PHE A 115 14.86 -27.20 -4.86
N GLN A 116 13.91 -27.93 -5.48
CA GLN A 116 13.68 -29.35 -5.18
C GLN A 116 14.89 -30.23 -5.51
N SER A 117 15.69 -29.84 -6.50
CA SER A 117 16.88 -30.60 -6.91
C SER A 117 18.11 -30.34 -6.03
N LYS A 118 18.28 -29.11 -5.54
CA LYS A 118 19.49 -28.68 -4.82
C LYS A 118 19.30 -28.64 -3.29
N ALA A 119 18.07 -28.48 -2.81
CA ALA A 119 17.80 -28.36 -1.38
C ALA A 119 17.97 -29.71 -0.66
N GLY A 120 18.56 -29.65 0.53
CA GLY A 120 18.68 -30.80 1.41
C GLY A 120 17.32 -31.28 1.96
N PRO A 121 17.26 -32.52 2.49
CA PRO A 121 16.02 -33.10 3.02
C PRO A 121 15.40 -32.27 4.16
N GLU A 122 16.21 -31.50 4.90
CA GLU A 122 15.76 -30.60 5.96
C GLU A 122 14.85 -29.47 5.47
N TYR A 123 14.92 -29.08 4.20
CA TYR A 123 14.08 -28.04 3.60
C TYR A 123 12.89 -28.61 2.82
N LEU A 124 12.79 -29.93 2.67
CA LEU A 124 11.70 -30.60 1.96
C LEU A 124 10.60 -31.14 2.90
N ILE A 125 10.73 -30.89 4.21
CA ILE A 125 9.75 -31.29 5.23
C ILE A 125 8.43 -30.53 5.03
N ASP A 126 7.29 -31.23 5.08
CA ASP A 126 5.93 -30.66 4.94
C ASP A 126 5.73 -29.82 3.66
N SER A 127 6.36 -30.24 2.56
CA SER A 127 6.27 -29.57 1.26
C SER A 127 4.85 -29.57 0.64
N ASP A 128 3.93 -30.36 1.19
CA ASP A 128 2.53 -30.42 0.73
C ASP A 128 1.75 -29.14 1.05
N ASN A 129 2.15 -28.40 2.10
CA ASN A 129 1.53 -27.14 2.46
C ASN A 129 2.23 -25.97 1.72
N PRO A 130 1.53 -25.19 0.87
CA PRO A 130 2.13 -24.10 0.11
C PRO A 130 2.83 -23.04 0.97
N HIS A 131 2.31 -22.77 2.17
CA HIS A 131 2.90 -21.80 3.08
C HIS A 131 4.21 -22.33 3.68
N GLN A 132 4.24 -23.61 4.09
CA GLN A 132 5.45 -24.23 4.60
C GLN A 132 6.51 -24.37 3.51
N LEU A 133 6.11 -24.75 2.30
CA LEU A 133 7.00 -24.76 1.14
C LEU A 133 7.64 -23.39 0.90
N MET A 134 6.87 -22.30 0.97
CA MET A 134 7.40 -20.94 0.84
C MET A 134 8.40 -20.59 1.96
N ILE A 135 8.08 -20.93 3.22
CA ILE A 135 9.00 -20.71 4.35
C ILE A 135 10.31 -21.47 4.14
N ASN A 136 10.24 -22.73 3.73
CA ASN A 136 11.44 -23.54 3.52
C ASN A 136 12.29 -23.00 2.37
N ARG A 137 11.65 -22.55 1.27
CA ARG A 137 12.33 -21.87 0.17
C ARG A 137 13.06 -20.62 0.63
N LEU A 138 12.42 -19.78 1.45
CA LEU A 138 13.04 -18.56 2.00
C LEU A 138 14.22 -18.87 2.92
N LYS A 139 14.11 -19.91 3.76
CA LYS A 139 15.21 -20.34 4.65
C LYS A 139 16.42 -20.84 3.84
N TYR A 140 16.18 -21.66 2.82
CA TYR A 140 17.23 -22.14 1.94
C TYR A 140 17.91 -20.98 1.20
N GLU A 141 17.13 -20.07 0.62
CA GLU A 141 17.66 -18.89 -0.08
C GLU A 141 18.53 -18.02 0.84
N LEU A 142 18.15 -17.86 2.11
CA LEU A 142 18.93 -17.11 3.09
C LEU A 142 20.32 -17.72 3.26
N VAL A 143 20.40 -19.05 3.44
CA VAL A 143 21.68 -19.77 3.59
C VAL A 143 22.53 -19.61 2.33
N VAL A 144 21.94 -19.86 1.15
CA VAL A 144 22.64 -19.73 -0.14
C VAL A 144 23.17 -18.32 -0.36
N ARG A 145 22.37 -17.28 -0.07
CA ARG A 145 22.81 -15.89 -0.20
C ARG A 145 23.90 -15.51 0.81
N ALA A 146 23.86 -16.07 2.01
CA ALA A 146 24.92 -15.87 3.00
C ALA A 146 26.25 -16.45 2.51
N GLU A 147 26.23 -17.69 2.00
CA GLU A 147 27.41 -18.34 1.43
C GLU A 147 27.95 -17.60 0.20
N LEU A 148 27.08 -17.18 -0.72
CA LEU A 148 27.49 -16.39 -1.89
C LEU A 148 28.09 -15.04 -1.51
N LYS A 149 27.57 -14.40 -0.45
CA LYS A 149 28.12 -13.14 0.06
C LYS A 149 29.52 -13.35 0.63
N GLU A 150 29.74 -14.41 1.40
CA GLU A 150 31.05 -14.77 1.93
C GLU A 150 32.05 -15.06 0.79
N GLN A 151 31.66 -15.87 -0.19
CA GLN A 151 32.49 -16.15 -1.37
C GLN A 151 32.83 -14.88 -2.15
N LYS A 152 31.86 -13.97 -2.33
CA LYS A 152 32.10 -12.68 -2.96
C LYS A 152 33.14 -11.87 -2.18
N GLU A 153 33.03 -11.81 -0.85
CA GLU A 153 33.98 -11.08 -0.02
C GLU A 153 35.41 -11.66 -0.14
N VAL A 154 35.54 -12.98 -0.10
CA VAL A 154 36.82 -13.68 -0.30
C VAL A 154 37.41 -13.36 -1.68
N LEU A 155 36.60 -13.44 -2.74
CA LEU A 155 37.03 -13.12 -4.11
C LEU A 155 37.43 -11.64 -4.26
N GLU A 156 36.71 -10.73 -3.62
CA GLU A 156 36.99 -9.30 -3.64
C GLU A 156 38.31 -8.99 -2.92
N GLN A 157 38.56 -9.61 -1.78
CA GLN A 157 39.86 -9.55 -1.10
C GLN A 157 40.98 -10.10 -1.98
N ARG A 158 40.77 -11.25 -2.64
CA ARG A 158 41.76 -11.85 -3.54
C ARG A 158 42.04 -10.95 -4.75
N LYS A 159 41.01 -10.35 -5.34
CA LYS A 159 41.13 -9.36 -6.42
C LYS A 159 41.99 -8.18 -5.99
N VAL A 160 41.74 -7.61 -4.81
CA VAL A 160 42.55 -6.50 -4.26
C VAL A 160 44.00 -6.91 -4.04
N GLN A 161 44.26 -8.12 -3.55
CA GLN A 161 45.62 -8.64 -3.40
C GLN A 161 46.34 -8.76 -4.74
N LEU A 162 45.69 -9.36 -5.75
CA LEU A 162 46.26 -9.52 -7.09
C LEU A 162 46.53 -8.17 -7.76
N ILE A 163 45.64 -7.19 -7.61
CA ILE A 163 45.88 -5.83 -8.12
C ILE A 163 47.13 -5.23 -7.47
N LYS A 164 47.29 -5.38 -6.16
CA LYS A 164 48.49 -4.90 -5.45
C LYS A 164 49.76 -5.59 -5.93
N GLU A 165 49.72 -6.91 -6.14
CA GLU A 165 50.85 -7.68 -6.68
C GLU A 165 51.19 -7.24 -8.10
N ASN A 166 50.19 -7.07 -8.97
CA ASN A 166 50.37 -6.62 -10.34
C ASN A 166 51.01 -5.22 -10.39
N ILE A 167 50.54 -4.27 -9.55
CA ILE A 167 51.17 -2.94 -9.42
C ILE A 167 52.62 -3.05 -8.95
N LYS A 168 52.95 -3.96 -8.02
CA LYS A 168 54.34 -4.17 -7.57
C LYS A 168 55.23 -4.71 -8.69
N VAL A 169 54.72 -5.66 -9.47
CA VAL A 169 55.45 -6.23 -10.62
C VAL A 169 55.63 -5.17 -11.69
N GLN A 170 54.59 -4.39 -12.02
CA GLN A 170 54.69 -3.29 -12.97
C GLN A 170 55.78 -2.29 -12.56
N ARG A 171 55.81 -1.85 -11.28
CA ARG A 171 56.87 -0.96 -10.78
C ARG A 171 58.28 -1.54 -10.92
N LYS A 172 58.44 -2.87 -10.79
CA LYS A 172 59.73 -3.54 -10.99
C LYS A 172 60.11 -3.59 -12.47
N VAL A 173 59.15 -3.81 -13.36
CA VAL A 173 59.35 -3.75 -14.80
C VAL A 173 59.74 -2.33 -15.20
N ASP A 174 58.99 -1.31 -14.78
CA ASP A 174 59.30 0.10 -15.03
C ASP A 174 60.69 0.48 -14.49
N GLN A 175 61.12 -0.13 -13.38
CA GLN A 175 62.47 0.05 -12.83
C GLN A 175 63.54 -0.62 -13.70
N PHE A 176 63.32 -1.85 -14.16
CA PHE A 176 64.25 -2.54 -15.05
C PHE A 176 64.35 -1.83 -16.40
N ASP A 177 63.24 -1.36 -16.96
CA ASP A 177 63.21 -0.59 -18.20
C ASP A 177 64.11 0.65 -18.08
N LYS A 178 63.97 1.43 -16.99
CA LYS A 178 64.85 2.58 -16.72
C LYS A 178 66.32 2.19 -16.60
N LEU A 179 66.64 1.12 -15.86
CA LEU A 179 68.03 0.66 -15.72
C LEU A 179 68.62 0.21 -17.06
N LEU A 180 67.79 -0.34 -17.94
CA LEU A 180 68.20 -0.78 -19.27
C LEU A 180 68.41 0.42 -20.19
N ASP A 181 67.53 1.43 -20.14
CA ASP A 181 67.71 2.71 -20.84
C ASP A 181 69.02 3.39 -20.39
N ASP A 182 69.24 3.52 -19.07
CA ASP A 182 70.47 4.07 -18.49
C ASP A 182 71.71 3.28 -18.95
N PHE A 183 71.63 1.94 -19.00
CA PHE A 183 72.70 1.09 -19.47
C PHE A 183 72.99 1.34 -20.95
N VAL A 184 71.97 1.34 -21.81
CA VAL A 184 72.11 1.62 -23.25
C VAL A 184 72.75 3.00 -23.47
N GLU A 185 72.27 4.04 -22.80
CA GLU A 185 72.84 5.38 -22.86
C GLU A 185 74.32 5.40 -22.41
N SER A 186 74.65 4.73 -21.31
CA SER A 186 76.03 4.66 -20.80
C SER A 186 76.98 3.86 -21.69
N THR A 187 76.47 2.87 -22.45
CA THR A 187 77.26 2.09 -23.42
C THR A 187 77.45 2.81 -24.76
N GLY A 188 76.67 3.87 -25.04
CA GLY A 188 76.77 4.67 -26.27
C GLY A 188 78.20 5.11 -26.61
N PRO A 189 78.95 5.74 -25.69
CA PRO A 189 80.34 6.15 -25.93
C PRO A 189 81.30 4.99 -26.23
N VAL A 190 81.09 3.82 -25.61
CA VAL A 190 81.93 2.64 -25.81
C VAL A 190 81.64 2.00 -27.17
N VAL A 191 80.36 1.95 -27.58
CA VAL A 191 79.94 1.49 -28.90
C VAL A 191 80.43 2.44 -29.99
N GLU A 192 80.36 3.76 -29.78
CA GLU A 192 80.93 4.75 -30.69
C GLU A 192 82.45 4.59 -30.83
N ALA A 193 83.16 4.32 -29.73
CA ALA A 193 84.61 4.07 -29.76
C ALA A 193 84.95 2.77 -30.49
N LEU A 194 84.24 1.67 -30.23
CA LEU A 194 84.44 0.38 -30.90
C LEU A 194 84.09 0.44 -32.40
N THR A 195 83.01 1.12 -32.77
CA THR A 195 82.65 1.32 -34.19
C THR A 195 83.61 2.28 -34.90
N ALA A 196 84.17 3.25 -34.18
CA ALA A 196 85.28 4.06 -34.68
C ALA A 196 86.54 3.22 -34.88
N GLU A 197 86.88 2.31 -33.97
CA GLU A 197 87.99 1.36 -34.13
C GLU A 197 87.75 0.38 -35.27
N GLU A 198 86.54 -0.17 -35.47
CA GLU A 198 86.22 -0.99 -36.64
C GLU A 198 86.36 -0.21 -37.96
N LYS A 199 85.94 1.06 -37.98
CA LYS A 199 86.17 1.96 -39.13
C LYS A 199 87.66 2.26 -39.34
N VAL A 200 88.43 2.42 -38.27
CA VAL A 200 89.89 2.62 -38.34
C VAL A 200 90.58 1.34 -38.79
N ASN A 201 90.16 0.15 -38.34
CA ASN A 201 90.75 -1.12 -38.74
C ASN A 201 90.46 -1.44 -40.23
N MET A 202 89.29 -1.03 -40.75
CA MET A 202 89.02 -1.03 -42.20
C MET A 202 89.88 -0.01 -42.99
N VAL A 203 90.39 1.04 -42.34
CA VAL A 203 91.26 2.07 -42.95
C VAL A 203 92.75 1.76 -42.79
N THR A 204 93.15 0.93 -41.80
CA THR A 204 94.57 0.66 -41.49
C THR A 204 95.14 -0.56 -42.25
N GLU A 205 94.31 -1.39 -42.89
CA GLU A 205 94.78 -2.45 -43.81
C GLU A 205 95.10 -1.95 -45.23
N GLN A 206 94.96 -0.66 -45.52
CA GLN A 206 95.37 -0.09 -46.80
C GLN A 206 96.25 1.15 -46.61
N GLU A 207 97.57 0.95 -46.67
CA GLU A 207 98.57 1.78 -47.38
C GLU A 207 99.99 1.21 -47.15
N PRO A 208 101.02 1.54 -47.94
CA PRO A 208 101.13 1.67 -49.40
C PRO A 208 102.38 0.92 -49.94
N THR A 209 102.44 0.56 -51.23
CA THR A 209 103.71 0.21 -51.90
C THR A 209 103.92 1.03 -53.16
N VAL A 210 104.86 1.97 -53.06
CA VAL A 210 105.59 2.70 -54.12
C VAL A 210 107.06 2.50 -53.68
N GLU A 211 108.04 2.03 -54.42
CA GLU A 211 108.36 2.03 -55.85
C GLU A 211 109.49 0.99 -56.04
N THR A 212 109.62 0.33 -57.19
CA THR A 212 110.86 0.40 -57.98
C THR A 212 110.68 -0.25 -59.34
N VAL A 213 111.12 0.54 -60.31
CA VAL A 213 111.18 0.34 -61.75
C VAL A 213 112.13 -0.79 -62.11
N ASP A 214 111.76 -1.63 -63.07
CA ASP A 214 112.72 -2.06 -64.09
C ASP A 214 112.01 -2.25 -65.44
N ALA A 215 112.72 -1.84 -66.48
CA ALA A 215 112.21 -1.61 -67.82
C ALA A 215 112.32 -2.84 -68.73
N MET A 216 111.51 -2.78 -69.80
CA MET A 216 111.86 -3.09 -71.20
C MET A 216 111.20 -4.33 -71.84
N ASP A 217 110.64 -4.03 -73.02
CA ASP A 217 110.25 -4.88 -74.16
C ASP A 217 108.94 -5.70 -74.05
N THR A 218 108.06 -5.78 -75.06
CA THR A 218 108.20 -5.51 -76.51
C THR A 218 106.81 -5.30 -77.15
N THR A 219 106.77 -4.41 -78.13
CA THR A 219 106.07 -4.46 -79.45
C THR A 219 104.72 -5.19 -79.61
N GLY A 220 103.72 -4.43 -80.08
CA GLY A 220 102.46 -4.89 -80.68
C GLY A 220 101.52 -3.73 -80.98
#